data_AF-A0A2S8D6J8-F1
#
_entry.id   AF-A0A2S8D6J8-F1
#
_cell.length_a   1.000
_cell.length_b   1.000
_cell.length_c   1.000
_cell.angle_alpha   90.00
_cell.angle_beta   90.00
_cell.angle_gamma   90.00
#
_symmetry.space_group_name_H-M   'P 1'
#
loop_
_entity.id
_entity.type
_entity.pdbx_description
1 polymer ?
#
loop_
_entity_poly.entity_id
_entity_poly.type
_entity_poly.pdbx_seq_one_letter_code
_entity_poly.pdbx_strand_id
1 'polypeptide(L)'
;TAQINALHGTLLEFGETIHKGRAAMEREFPEALERMKERLPPYLIMVLENQYNRLNELDSLIEDIEKQLTSVARQNETCKRLLDIPGVGPLIATAAVATMGEASAFKSGREFAAYVGLVPKQTGSGGKVRLLGISKRGD
;
A
#
# COMPACT_ATOMS: atom_id res chain seq x y z
N THR A 1 2.67 -7.94 1.56
CA THR A 1 3.44 -8.32 0.35
C THR A 1 4.69 -9.12 0.68
N ALA A 2 5.63 -8.67 1.52
CA ALA A 2 6.81 -9.47 1.85
C ALA A 2 6.51 -10.65 2.81
N GLN A 3 5.84 -10.39 3.94
CA GLN A 3 5.51 -11.42 4.92
C GLN A 3 4.56 -12.50 4.39
N ILE A 4 3.53 -12.10 3.64
CA ILE A 4 2.62 -13.03 2.94
C ILE A 4 3.41 -13.96 2.01
N ASN A 5 4.37 -13.42 1.25
CA ASN A 5 5.22 -14.23 0.37
C ASN A 5 6.15 -15.17 1.14
N ALA A 6 6.67 -14.73 2.30
CA ALA A 6 7.47 -15.58 3.18
C ALA A 6 6.65 -16.77 3.70
N LEU A 7 5.45 -16.53 4.24
CA LEU A 7 4.54 -17.59 4.65
C LEU A 7 4.21 -18.54 3.50
N HIS A 8 3.89 -18.01 2.32
CA HIS A 8 3.67 -18.85 1.14
C HIS A 8 4.88 -19.73 0.81
N GLY A 9 6.09 -19.17 0.84
CA GLY A 9 7.32 -19.92 0.59
C GLY A 9 7.48 -21.06 1.59
N THR A 10 7.30 -20.79 2.88
CA THR A 10 7.42 -21.81 3.93
C THR A 10 6.33 -22.88 3.80
N LEU A 11 5.08 -22.53 3.50
CA LEU A 11 4.02 -23.51 3.27
C LEU A 11 4.40 -24.47 2.12
N LEU A 12 4.92 -23.93 1.02
CA LEU A 12 5.35 -24.71 -0.13
C LEU A 12 6.54 -25.64 0.16
N GLU A 13 7.49 -25.23 1.00
CA GLU A 13 8.60 -26.09 1.44
C GLU A 13 8.12 -27.37 2.13
N PHE A 14 6.98 -27.27 2.82
CA PHE A 14 6.32 -28.41 3.44
C PHE A 14 5.19 -28.98 2.57
N GLY A 15 5.04 -28.58 1.31
CA GLY A 15 4.04 -29.12 0.40
C GLY A 15 2.58 -28.73 0.71
N GLU A 16 2.35 -27.72 1.56
CA GLU A 16 1.04 -27.07 1.64
C GLU A 16 0.92 -25.99 0.57
N THR A 17 -0.23 -25.94 -0.10
CA THR A 17 -0.54 -24.93 -1.09
C THR A 17 -1.80 -24.18 -0.70
N ILE A 18 -1.75 -22.86 -0.78
CA ILE A 18 -2.90 -21.97 -0.63
C ILE A 18 -2.92 -20.96 -1.77
N HIS A 19 -4.08 -20.38 -2.07
CA HIS A 19 -4.19 -19.38 -3.12
C HIS A 19 -3.41 -18.10 -2.78
N LYS A 20 -2.90 -17.43 -3.81
CA LYS A 20 -2.11 -16.20 -3.64
C LYS A 20 -2.97 -15.04 -3.13
N GLY A 21 -2.39 -14.25 -2.23
CA GLY A 21 -2.95 -12.97 -1.79
C GLY A 21 -3.45 -12.99 -0.34
N ARG A 22 -3.72 -11.80 0.20
CA ARG A 22 -4.06 -11.65 1.63
C ARG A 22 -5.37 -12.35 2.01
N ALA A 23 -6.43 -12.14 1.22
CA ALA A 23 -7.74 -12.72 1.50
C ALA A 23 -7.71 -14.26 1.49
N ALA A 24 -6.97 -14.84 0.55
CA ALA A 24 -6.78 -16.29 0.50
C ALA A 24 -5.95 -16.79 1.69
N MET A 25 -4.85 -16.10 2.03
CA MET A 25 -4.05 -16.39 3.21
C MET A 25 -4.90 -16.40 4.48
N GLU A 26 -5.76 -15.40 4.66
CA GLU A 26 -6.64 -15.31 5.84
C GLU A 26 -7.64 -16.47 5.92
N ARG A 27 -8.23 -16.85 4.79
CA ARG A 27 -9.24 -17.91 4.73
C ARG A 27 -8.65 -19.32 4.86
N GLU A 28 -7.52 -19.58 4.21
CA GLU A 28 -7.01 -20.94 3.99
C GLU A 28 -5.88 -21.32 4.95
N PHE A 29 -5.16 -20.34 5.52
CA PHE A 29 -4.04 -20.61 6.42
C PHE A 29 -4.43 -21.41 7.68
N PRO A 30 -5.56 -21.13 8.37
CA PRO A 30 -5.93 -21.90 9.56
C PRO A 30 -6.08 -23.40 9.26
N GLU A 31 -6.77 -23.76 8.17
CA GLU A 31 -6.94 -25.15 7.77
C GLU A 31 -5.63 -25.80 7.31
N ALA A 32 -4.76 -25.05 6.60
CA ALA A 32 -3.44 -25.53 6.20
C ALA A 32 -2.55 -25.82 7.41
N LEU A 33 -2.60 -24.95 8.41
CA LEU A 33 -1.84 -25.09 9.64
C LEU A 33 -2.26 -26.35 10.43
N GLU A 34 -3.55 -26.64 10.51
CA GLU A 34 -4.04 -27.88 11.17
C GLU A 34 -3.50 -29.13 10.49
N ARG A 35 -3.51 -29.20 9.14
CA ARG A 35 -2.89 -30.32 8.41
C ARG A 35 -1.38 -30.43 8.65
N MET A 36 -0.70 -29.29 8.85
CA MET A 36 0.73 -29.27 9.14
C MET A 36 1.05 -29.73 10.57
N LYS A 37 0.16 -29.48 11.54
CA LYS A 37 0.33 -29.93 12.94
C LYS A 37 0.47 -31.44 13.06
N GLU A 38 -0.13 -32.21 12.16
CA GLU A 38 -0.03 -33.68 12.13
C GLU A 38 1.37 -34.20 11.75
N ARG A 39 2.17 -33.39 11.06
CA ARG A 39 3.40 -33.84 10.40
C ARG A 39 4.65 -33.01 10.69
N LEU A 40 4.52 -31.86 11.36
CA LEU A 40 5.63 -30.97 11.68
C LEU A 40 5.88 -30.85 13.20
N PRO A 41 7.14 -30.63 13.61
CA PRO A 41 7.46 -30.32 15.00
C PRO A 41 6.67 -29.11 15.54
N PRO A 42 6.21 -29.15 16.82
CA PRO A 42 5.43 -28.06 17.41
C PRO A 42 6.10 -26.68 17.34
N TYR A 43 7.43 -26.63 17.41
CA TYR A 43 8.17 -25.37 17.30
C TYR A 43 7.98 -24.69 15.93
N LEU A 44 7.92 -25.44 14.82
CA LEU A 44 7.72 -24.86 13.49
C LEU A 44 6.29 -24.31 13.34
N ILE A 45 5.31 -25.04 13.89
CA ILE A 45 3.91 -24.58 13.93
C ILE A 45 3.80 -23.25 14.68
N MET A 46 4.43 -23.15 15.85
CA MET A 46 4.44 -21.92 16.65
C MET A 46 5.04 -20.73 15.87
N VAL A 47 6.12 -20.95 15.10
CA VAL A 47 6.72 -19.89 14.27
C VAL A 47 5.77 -19.45 13.16
N LEU A 48 5.08 -20.39 12.50
CA LEU A 48 4.08 -20.09 11.46
C LEU A 48 2.89 -19.32 12.03
N GLU A 49 2.37 -19.74 13.19
CA GLU A 49 1.31 -19.03 13.93
C GLU A 49 1.73 -17.60 14.27
N ASN A 50 2.95 -17.41 14.78
CA ASN A 50 3.46 -16.09 15.11
C ASN A 50 3.57 -15.16 13.88
N GLN A 51 4.04 -15.66 12.74
CA GLN A 51 4.10 -14.88 11.50
C GLN A 51 2.70 -14.53 10.98
N TYR A 52 1.76 -15.46 11.08
CA TYR A 52 0.37 -15.20 10.69
C TYR A 52 -0.30 -14.17 11.62
N ASN A 53 -0.11 -14.27 12.93
CA ASN A 53 -0.59 -13.28 13.89
C ASN A 53 0.00 -11.89 13.62
N ARG A 54 1.30 -11.83 13.27
CA ARG A 54 1.94 -10.57 12.90
C ARG A 54 1.30 -9.92 11.67
N LEU A 55 0.86 -10.71 10.69
CA LEU A 55 0.08 -10.18 9.56
C LEU A 55 -1.24 -9.56 10.01
N ASN A 56 -1.98 -10.24 10.89
CA ASN A 56 -3.24 -9.71 11.42
C ASN A 56 -3.03 -8.40 12.20
N GLU A 57 -1.97 -8.32 13.00
CA GLU A 57 -1.59 -7.09 13.71
C GLU A 57 -1.30 -5.94 12.73
N LEU A 58 -0.56 -6.21 11.66
CA LEU A 58 -0.26 -5.19 10.64
C LEU A 58 -1.52 -4.69 9.95
N ASP A 59 -2.48 -5.57 9.64
CA ASP A 59 -3.76 -5.15 9.06
C ASP A 59 -4.55 -4.26 10.02
N SER A 60 -4.62 -4.64 11.31
CA SER A 60 -5.27 -3.80 12.33
C SER A 60 -4.61 -2.42 12.46
N LEU A 61 -3.28 -2.36 12.41
CA LEU A 61 -2.54 -1.09 12.45
C LEU A 61 -2.82 -0.23 11.21
N ILE A 62 -2.90 -0.85 10.02
CA ILE A 62 -3.27 -0.15 8.78
C ILE A 62 -4.66 0.46 8.91
N GLU A 63 -5.65 -0.33 9.34
CA GLU A 63 -7.03 0.15 9.52
C GLU A 63 -7.12 1.32 10.50
N ASP A 64 -6.39 1.24 11.61
CA ASP A 64 -6.40 2.31 12.61
C ASP A 64 -5.75 3.60 12.09
N ILE A 65 -4.66 3.47 11.33
CA ILE A 65 -4.04 4.62 10.65
C ILE A 65 -5.00 5.20 9.60
N GLU A 66 -5.71 4.39 8.82
CA GLU A 66 -6.70 4.87 7.84
C GLU A 66 -7.86 5.61 8.50
N LYS A 67 -8.34 5.14 9.66
CA LYS A 67 -9.35 5.84 10.47
C LYS A 67 -8.82 7.20 10.95
N GLN A 68 -7.60 7.25 11.47
CA GLN A 68 -6.96 8.49 11.90
C GLN A 68 -6.81 9.47 10.73
N LEU A 69 -6.35 8.98 9.57
CA LEU A 69 -6.17 9.79 8.37
C LEU A 69 -7.49 10.37 7.87
N THR A 70 -8.56 9.57 7.91
CA THR A 70 -9.92 10.02 7.59
C THR A 70 -10.40 11.10 8.56
N SER A 71 -10.10 10.96 9.85
CA SER A 71 -10.42 11.99 10.85
C SER A 71 -9.68 13.31 10.56
N VAL A 72 -8.37 13.25 10.31
CA VAL A 72 -7.55 14.42 9.95
C VAL A 72 -8.08 15.07 8.67
N ALA A 73 -8.39 14.28 7.64
CA ALA A 73 -8.94 14.78 6.39
C ALA A 73 -10.27 15.55 6.58
N ARG A 74 -11.13 15.08 7.50
CA ARG A 74 -12.41 15.74 7.82
C ARG A 74 -12.27 16.99 8.69
N GLN A 75 -11.15 17.19 9.37
CA GLN A 75 -10.91 18.37 10.20
C GLN A 75 -10.18 19.49 9.44
N ASN A 76 -9.45 19.16 8.38
CA ASN A 76 -8.71 20.12 7.56
C ASN A 76 -9.55 20.63 6.38
N GLU A 77 -9.77 21.95 6.30
CA GLU A 77 -10.57 22.58 5.23
C GLU A 77 -9.99 22.36 3.81
N THR A 78 -8.66 22.36 3.64
CA THR A 78 -8.04 22.07 2.35
C THR A 78 -8.30 20.61 1.96
N CYS A 79 -8.19 19.67 2.89
CA CYS A 79 -8.53 18.27 2.63
C CYS A 79 -10.01 18.08 2.27
N LYS A 80 -10.94 18.76 2.94
CA LYS A 80 -12.38 18.70 2.60
C LYS A 80 -12.63 19.12 1.15
N ARG A 81 -12.04 20.24 0.71
CA ARG A 81 -12.16 20.70 -0.68
C ARG A 81 -11.59 19.69 -1.69
N LEU A 82 -10.50 19.00 -1.32
CA LEU A 82 -9.93 17.95 -2.17
C LEU A 82 -10.80 16.70 -2.22
N LEU A 83 -11.47 16.33 -1.11
CA LEU A 83 -12.39 15.20 -1.05
C LEU A 83 -13.63 15.36 -1.94
N ASP A 84 -14.02 16.59 -2.27
CA ASP A 84 -15.12 16.86 -3.21
C ASP A 84 -14.76 16.51 -4.67
N ILE A 85 -13.47 16.30 -4.97
CA ILE A 85 -13.01 15.93 -6.30
C ILE A 85 -13.26 14.42 -6.51
N PRO A 86 -14.01 14.02 -7.56
CA PRO A 86 -14.26 12.61 -7.85
C PRO A 86 -12.96 11.80 -7.98
N GLY A 87 -12.87 10.72 -7.22
CA GLY A 87 -11.68 9.84 -7.20
C GLY A 87 -10.59 10.25 -6.20
N VAL A 88 -10.75 11.37 -5.47
CA VAL A 88 -9.82 11.77 -4.41
C VAL A 88 -10.36 11.32 -3.05
N GLY A 89 -9.73 10.28 -2.48
CA GLY A 89 -10.04 9.81 -1.13
C GLY A 89 -9.18 10.45 -0.04
N PRO A 90 -9.44 10.14 1.25
CA PRO A 90 -8.69 10.70 2.38
C PRO A 90 -7.18 10.52 2.29
N LEU A 91 -6.71 9.36 1.82
CA LEU A 91 -5.28 9.08 1.61
C LEU A 91 -4.64 10.05 0.62
N ILE A 92 -5.29 10.28 -0.53
CA ILE A 92 -4.77 11.17 -1.58
C ILE A 92 -4.85 12.63 -1.13
N ALA A 93 -5.97 13.03 -0.52
CA ALA A 93 -6.17 14.40 -0.04
C ALA A 93 -5.13 14.79 1.02
N THR A 94 -4.94 13.95 2.03
CA THR A 94 -3.97 14.19 3.11
C THR A 94 -2.53 14.14 2.60
N ALA A 95 -2.19 13.19 1.72
CA ALA A 95 -0.88 13.15 1.08
C ALA A 95 -0.62 14.44 0.28
N ALA A 96 -1.58 14.89 -0.55
CA ALA A 96 -1.41 16.11 -1.34
C ALA A 96 -1.17 17.35 -0.46
N VAL A 97 -1.93 17.51 0.64
CA VAL A 97 -1.74 18.63 1.58
C VAL A 97 -0.40 18.52 2.31
N ALA A 98 -0.04 17.33 2.79
CA ALA A 98 1.22 17.11 3.50
C ALA A 98 2.44 17.34 2.59
N THR A 99 2.39 16.85 1.35
CA THR A 99 3.47 17.01 0.36
C THR A 99 3.57 18.45 -0.14
N MET A 100 2.44 19.15 -0.29
CA MET A 100 2.45 20.55 -0.71
C MET A 100 3.03 21.47 0.36
N GLY A 101 2.77 21.21 1.65
CA GLY A 101 3.14 22.10 2.74
C GLY A 101 2.58 23.51 2.50
N GLU A 102 3.47 24.48 2.29
CA GLU A 102 3.12 25.84 1.90
C GLU A 102 2.89 25.93 0.38
N ALA A 103 1.64 26.17 -0.02
CA ALA A 103 1.27 26.27 -1.44
C ALA A 103 2.06 27.35 -2.22
N SER A 104 2.53 28.39 -1.53
CA SER A 104 3.35 29.47 -2.09
C SER A 104 4.74 29.02 -2.53
N ALA A 105 5.19 27.83 -2.12
CA ALA A 105 6.43 27.22 -2.61
C ALA A 105 6.36 26.86 -4.10
N PHE A 106 5.15 26.76 -4.67
CA PHE A 106 4.92 26.46 -6.07
C PHE A 106 4.34 27.67 -6.81
N LYS A 107 4.91 28.00 -7.96
CA LYS A 107 4.45 29.07 -8.86
C LYS A 107 3.10 28.75 -9.50
N SER A 108 2.75 27.47 -9.62
CA SER A 108 1.47 27.04 -10.18
C SER A 108 1.12 25.59 -9.82
N GLY A 109 -0.15 25.22 -9.96
CA GLY A 109 -0.58 23.82 -9.83
C GLY A 109 0.06 22.87 -10.85
N ARG A 110 0.54 23.37 -12.01
CA ARG A 110 1.30 22.55 -12.98
C ARG A 110 2.70 22.23 -12.47
N GLU A 111 3.33 23.18 -11.78
CA GLU A 111 4.63 22.96 -11.15
C GLU A 111 4.50 21.95 -10.01
N PHE A 112 3.45 22.07 -9.20
CA PHE A 112 3.13 21.05 -8.19
C PHE A 112 2.87 19.67 -8.81
N ALA A 113 2.06 19.59 -9.88
CA ALA A 113 1.81 18.32 -10.57
C ALA A 113 3.08 17.69 -11.15
N ALA A 114 4.05 18.52 -11.58
CA ALA A 114 5.36 18.05 -12.00
C ALA A 114 6.18 17.53 -10.82
N TYR A 115 6.16 18.26 -9.70
CA TYR A 115 6.83 17.88 -8.45
C TYR A 115 6.34 16.54 -7.90
N VAL A 116 5.03 16.29 -7.91
CA VAL A 116 4.46 14.99 -7.47
C VAL A 116 4.49 13.91 -8.55
N GLY A 117 5.12 14.17 -9.71
CA GLY A 117 5.33 13.18 -10.76
C GLY A 117 4.08 12.80 -11.57
N LEU A 118 3.02 13.61 -11.52
CA LEU A 118 1.76 13.38 -12.25
C LEU A 118 1.81 13.82 -13.72
N VAL A 119 2.86 14.55 -14.12
CA VAL A 119 3.05 14.99 -15.51
C VAL A 119 3.51 13.84 -16.42
N PRO A 120 3.27 13.91 -17.74
CA PRO A 120 3.78 12.94 -18.69
C PRO A 120 5.31 12.81 -18.64
N LYS A 121 5.81 11.57 -18.67
CA LYS A 121 7.24 11.33 -18.89
C LYS A 121 7.63 11.83 -20.27
N GLN A 122 8.78 12.49 -20.36
CA GLN A 122 9.33 12.97 -21.63
C GLN A 122 10.59 12.18 -22.00
N THR A 123 10.71 11.82 -23.27
CA THR A 123 11.92 11.20 -23.84
C THR A 123 12.16 11.78 -25.23
N GLY A 124 13.42 11.91 -25.66
CA GLY A 124 13.71 12.49 -26.96
C GLY A 124 15.18 12.84 -27.16
N SER A 125 15.60 12.92 -28.42
CA SER A 125 16.91 13.40 -28.85
C SER A 125 16.77 14.17 -30.18
N GLY A 126 17.73 15.03 -30.50
CA GLY A 126 17.74 15.79 -31.76
C GLY A 126 16.54 16.72 -31.96
N GLY A 127 16.05 17.36 -30.88
CA GLY A 127 14.93 18.30 -30.95
C GLY A 127 13.53 17.68 -31.06
N LYS A 128 13.42 16.35 -31.10
CA LYS A 128 12.12 15.64 -31.09
C LYS A 128 11.76 15.21 -29.67
N VAL A 129 10.66 15.74 -29.13
CA VAL A 129 10.12 15.35 -27.82
C VAL A 129 8.98 14.36 -28.01
N ARG A 130 9.03 13.24 -27.29
CA ARG A 130 7.92 12.28 -27.16
C ARG A 130 7.40 12.27 -25.72
N LEU A 131 6.11 12.52 -25.57
CA LEU A 131 5.39 12.35 -24.31
C LEU A 131 4.93 10.89 -24.17
N LEU A 132 5.07 10.32 -22.97
CA LEU A 132 4.65 8.96 -22.61
C LEU A 132 3.56 9.04 -21.51
N GLY A 133 3.30 7.93 -20.82
CA GLY A 133 2.40 7.91 -19.66
C GLY A 133 2.90 8.78 -18.49
N ILE A 134 2.14 8.77 -17.39
CA ILE A 134 2.50 9.49 -16.15
C ILE A 134 3.93 9.18 -15.72
N SER A 135 4.65 10.20 -15.27
CA SER A 135 6.08 10.04 -15.02
C SER A 135 6.37 9.10 -13.85
N LYS A 136 5.52 9.11 -12.81
CA LYS A 136 5.74 8.41 -11.54
C LYS A 136 7.10 8.76 -10.90
N ARG A 137 7.63 9.93 -11.25
CA ARG A 137 8.90 10.48 -10.76
C ARG A 137 8.58 11.75 -9.98
N GLY A 138 7.89 11.56 -8.86
CA GLY A 138 7.73 12.62 -7.87
C GLY A 138 8.91 12.63 -6.91
N ASP A 139 9.07 13.75 -6.22
CA ASP A 139 10.08 13.98 -5.18
C ASP A 139 9.46 13.80 -3.79
#